data_AF-A0A2V9XB43-F1
#
_entry.id   AF-A0A2V9XB43-F1
#
_cell.length_a   1.000
_cell.length_b   1.000
_cell.length_c   1.000
_cell.angle_alpha   90.00
_cell.angle_beta   90.00
_cell.angle_gamma   90.00
#
_symmetry.space_group_name_H-M   'P 1'
#
loop_
_entity.id
_entity.type
_entity.pdbx_description
1 polymer ?
#
loop_
_entity_poly.entity_id
_entity_poly.type
_entity_poly.pdbx_seq_one_letter_code
_entity_poly.pdbx_strand_id
1 'polypeptide(L)' 'MRVVAIIQARMGSTRLPGKVLADLGGATVLARVVNRTRGATTVDEVEVATS' A
#
# COMPACT_ATOMS: atom_id res chain seq x y z
N MET A 1 -6.98 19.06 12.46
CA MET A 1 -5.86 18.10 12.58
C MET A 1 -5.88 17.26 11.31
N ARG A 2 -4.76 17.08 10.61
CA ARG A 2 -4.70 16.30 9.37
C ARG A 2 -4.26 14.87 9.70
N VAL A 3 -5.00 13.87 9.24
CA VAL A 3 -4.72 12.44 9.42
C VAL A 3 -4.17 11.87 8.11
N VAL A 4 -2.90 11.47 8.11
CA VAL A 4 -2.23 10.90 6.94
C VAL A 4 -1.98 9.41 7.15
N ALA A 5 -2.42 8.57 6.21
CA ALA A 5 -2.12 7.14 6.20
C ALA A 5 -0.82 6.89 5.42
N ILE A 6 0.20 6.34 6.08
CA ILE A 6 1.47 5.97 5.45
C ILE A 6 1.50 4.46 5.22
N ILE A 7 1.57 4.04 3.96
CA ILE A 7 1.70 2.64 3.55
C ILE A 7 3.19 2.37 3.26
N GLN A 8 3.85 1.60 4.12
CA GLN A 8 5.21 1.14 3.83
C GLN A 8 5.18 0.05 2.76
N ALA A 9 5.91 0.26 1.66
CA ALA A 9 6.07 -0.73 0.60
C ALA A 9 7.56 -0.94 0.30
N ARG A 10 8.10 -2.12 0.66
CA ARG A 10 9.49 -2.48 0.32
C ARG A 10 9.54 -3.68 -0.61
N MET A 11 10.48 -3.66 -1.54
CA MET A 11 10.72 -4.77 -2.46
C MET A 11 11.43 -5.97 -1.79
N GLY A 12 12.24 -5.72 -0.76
CA GLY A 12 13.08 -6.71 -0.05
C GLY A 12 12.35 -7.64 0.91
N SER A 13 11.22 -8.23 0.51
CA SER A 13 10.56 -9.29 1.29
C SER A 13 11.35 -10.60 1.20
N THR A 14 11.62 -11.27 2.34
CA THR A 14 12.45 -12.49 2.38
C THR A 14 11.69 -13.77 2.01
N ARG A 15 10.45 -13.93 2.50
CA ARG A 15 9.61 -15.12 2.23
C ARG A 15 8.98 -15.13 0.84
N LEU A 16 8.67 -13.95 0.32
CA LEU A 16 8.14 -13.75 -1.03
C LEU A 16 8.75 -12.47 -1.60
N PRO A 17 9.89 -12.54 -2.28
CA PRO A 17 10.52 -11.38 -2.90
C PRO A 17 9.55 -10.63 -3.82
N GLY A 18 9.57 -9.29 -3.76
CA GLY A 18 8.66 -8.47 -4.58
C GLY A 18 7.18 -8.57 -4.21
N LYS A 19 6.82 -9.12 -3.03
CA LYS A 19 5.42 -9.31 -2.58
C LYS A 19 4.51 -8.11 -2.83
N VAL A 20 4.99 -6.88 -2.63
CA VAL A 20 4.17 -5.67 -2.79
C VAL A 20 3.70 -5.45 -4.24
N LEU A 21 4.45 -5.95 -5.22
CA LEU A 21 4.09 -5.90 -6.65
C LEU A 21 3.51 -7.22 -7.19
N ALA A 22 3.46 -8.27 -6.38
CA ALA A 22 2.85 -9.54 -6.80
C ALA A 22 1.39 -9.34 -7.19
N ASP A 23 0.96 -10.01 -8.27
CA ASP A 23 -0.44 -9.99 -8.70
C ASP A 23 -1.34 -10.67 -7.65
N LEU A 24 -2.45 -10.00 -7.33
CA LEU A 24 -3.48 -10.47 -6.44
C LEU A 24 -4.86 -10.19 -7.07
N GLY A 25 -5.17 -11.02 -8.07
CA GLY A 25 -6.44 -10.96 -8.79
C GLY A 25 -6.48 -9.80 -9.78
N GLY A 26 -5.45 -9.68 -10.63
CA GLY A 26 -5.37 -8.67 -11.70
C GLY A 26 -4.90 -7.28 -11.26
N ALA A 27 -4.43 -7.14 -10.02
CA ALA A 27 -3.85 -5.92 -9.48
C ALA A 27 -2.78 -6.27 -8.46
N THR A 28 -1.77 -5.41 -8.29
CA THR A 28 -0.73 -5.65 -7.29
C THR A 28 -1.27 -5.59 -5.87
N VAL A 29 -0.62 -6.30 -4.94
CA VAL A 29 -0.92 -6.20 -3.50
C VAL A 29 -0.94 -4.74 -3.05
N LEU A 30 0.06 -3.93 -3.46
CA LEU A 30 0.15 -2.51 -3.12
C LEU A 30 -1.03 -1.71 -3.66
N ALA A 31 -1.39 -1.88 -4.94
CA ALA A 31 -2.52 -1.17 -5.54
C ALA A 31 -3.83 -1.45 -4.79
N ARG A 32 -4.03 -2.70 -4.36
CA ARG A 32 -5.21 -3.09 -3.57
C ARG A 32 -5.24 -2.39 -2.21
N VAL A 33 -4.12 -2.29 -1.49
CA VAL A 33 -4.04 -1.56 -0.21
C VAL A 33 -4.28 -0.07 -0.42
N VAL A 34 -3.60 0.56 -1.38
CA VAL A 34 -3.77 1.99 -1.69
C VAL A 34 -5.23 2.32 -2.01
N ASN A 35 -5.86 1.56 -2.91
CA ASN A 35 -7.24 1.81 -3.32
C ASN A 35 -8.23 1.64 -2.16
N ARG A 36 -8.00 0.68 -1.27
CA ARG A 36 -8.85 0.49 -0.08
C ARG A 36 -8.66 1.60 0.94
N THR A 37 -7.42 2.01 1.19
CA THR A 37 -7.12 3.10 2.14
C THR A 37 -7.67 4.43 1.64
N ARG A 38 -7.60 4.73 0.34
CA ARG A 38 -8.19 5.95 -0.26
C ARG A 38 -9.72 6.00 -0.13
N GLY A 39 -10.38 4.85 0.05
CA GLY A 39 -11.83 4.79 0.29
C GLY A 39 -12.24 4.99 1.75
N ALA A 40 -11.30 5.13 2.69
CA ALA A 40 -11.62 5.38 4.09
C ALA A 40 -12.00 6.85 4.32
N THR A 41 -13.05 7.09 5.11
CA THR A 41 -13.55 8.44 5.44
C THR A 41 -12.86 9.06 6.66
N THR A 42 -11.92 8.35 7.27
CA THR A 42 -11.22 8.75 8.50
C THR A 42 -9.78 9.21 8.26
N VAL A 43 -9.33 9.24 7.00
CA VAL A 43 -7.99 9.66 6.59
C VAL A 43 -8.13 10.75 5.53
N ASP A 44 -7.30 11.79 5.62
CA ASP A 44 -7.33 12.93 4.70
C ASP A 44 -6.39 12.71 3.50
N GLU A 45 -5.35 11.89 3.67
CA GLU A 45 -4.30 11.66 2.68
C GLU A 45 -3.72 10.25 2.80
N VAL A 46 -3.26 9.71 1.68
CA VAL A 46 -2.64 8.37 1.60
C VAL A 46 -1.31 8.50 0.87
N GLU A 47 -0.23 8.18 1.57
CA GLU A 47 1.15 8.22 1.05
C GLU A 47 1.78 6.84 1.07
N VAL A 48 2.63 6.56 0.07
CA VAL A 48 3.44 5.33 0.03
C VAL A 48 4.88 5.67 0.37
N ALA A 49 5.41 5.05 1.42
CA ALA A 49 6.81 5.14 1.80
C ALA A 49 7.56 3.89 1.34
N THR A 50 8.54 4.06 0.44
CA THR A 50 9.41 2.97 -0.04
C THR A 50 10.87 3.25 0.28
N SER A 51 11.64 2.19 0.47
CA SER A 51 13.11 2.19 0.55
C SER A 51 13.75 2.21 -0.83
#